data_AF-A0A7V5GWN6-F1
#
_entry.id   AF-A0A7V5GWN6-F1
#
_cell.length_a   1.000
_cell.length_b   1.000
_cell.length_c   1.000
_cell.angle_alpha   90.00
_cell.angle_beta   90.00
_cell.angle_gamma   90.00
#
_symmetry.space_group_name_H-M   'P 1'
#
loop_
_entity.id
_entity.type
_entity.pdbx_description
1 polymer ?
#
loop_
_entity_poly.entity_id
_entity_poly.type
_entity_poly.pdbx_seq_one_letter_code
_entity_poly.pdbx_strand_id
1 'polypeptide(L)'
;MIQEAGFRPRWIIELGSGFDTAAQSLSVSRSVPYSELAGFMIPTTPGHSGVVRFCIGSRGGAFFLCGRSHLYEGTPFFNIANAARIASITDAEGLLLCSACGGVGPYAGIGDIHLFNDVIRFPPHRWSHSERPAAETFHDRMPSPRKPLNPHFSNAVTDAARRAEVALNNGVIALVTGPCYETAAEIEALRRLDVSAVSMSCDPVLKQAARLGVATAMLGGIANIAGQPGKR
;
A
#
# COMPACT_ATOMS: atom_id res chain seq x y z
N MET A 1 14.90 18.42 3.09
CA MET A 1 13.57 18.46 3.77
C MET A 1 13.30 17.33 4.76
N ILE A 2 13.23 16.03 4.38
CA ILE A 2 12.86 14.98 5.35
C ILE A 2 13.95 14.75 6.42
N GLN A 3 15.22 14.80 6.06
CA GLN A 3 16.33 14.67 7.03
C GLN A 3 16.60 15.94 7.85
N GLU A 4 16.23 17.12 7.34
CA GLU A 4 16.47 18.42 8.02
C GLU A 4 15.62 18.59 9.29
N ALA A 5 14.55 17.82 9.45
CA ALA A 5 13.64 17.96 10.59
C ALA A 5 14.10 17.20 11.85
N GLY A 6 15.25 16.51 11.84
CA GLY A 6 15.72 15.69 12.97
C GLY A 6 14.79 14.53 13.35
N PHE A 7 13.73 14.31 12.58
CA PHE A 7 12.67 13.35 12.85
C PHE A 7 12.92 12.07 12.05
N ARG A 8 13.18 10.97 12.76
CA ARG A 8 13.30 9.63 12.16
C ARG A 8 12.03 8.84 12.43
N PRO A 9 11.15 8.63 11.42
CA PRO A 9 9.98 7.79 11.59
C PRO A 9 10.40 6.34 11.82
N ARG A 10 9.78 5.72 12.82
CA ARG A 10 9.87 4.28 13.01
C ARG A 10 9.07 3.53 11.95
N TRP A 11 7.92 4.09 11.55
CA TRP A 11 7.01 3.51 10.59
C TRP A 11 6.65 4.49 9.49
N ILE A 12 6.60 3.99 8.26
CA ILE A 12 5.92 4.64 7.15
C ILE A 12 4.58 3.93 6.95
N ILE A 13 3.49 4.68 6.90
CA ILE A 13 2.14 4.15 6.71
C ILE A 13 1.55 4.85 5.50
N GLU A 14 1.29 4.11 4.42
CA GLU A 14 0.69 4.65 3.21
C GLU A 14 -0.80 4.34 3.18
N LEU A 15 -1.62 5.39 3.30
CA LEU A 15 -3.07 5.31 3.33
C LEU A 15 -3.65 5.42 1.93
N GLY A 16 -4.38 4.40 1.50
CA GLY A 16 -5.14 4.39 0.25
C GLY A 16 -6.57 4.88 0.39
N SER A 17 -7.37 4.61 -0.64
CA SER A 17 -8.80 4.88 -0.64
C SER A 17 -9.49 4.22 0.55
N GLY A 18 -10.45 4.91 1.16
CA GLY A 18 -11.19 4.43 2.33
C GLY A 18 -10.51 4.61 3.69
N PHE A 19 -9.30 5.21 3.73
CA PHE A 19 -8.57 5.50 4.97
C PHE A 19 -8.46 6.99 5.30
N ASP A 20 -9.24 7.84 4.62
CA ASP A 20 -9.29 9.28 4.82
C ASP A 20 -9.79 9.67 6.21
N THR A 21 -10.83 8.99 6.71
CA THR A 21 -11.31 9.19 8.09
C THR A 21 -10.24 8.81 9.11
N ALA A 22 -9.53 7.70 8.88
CA ALA A 22 -8.41 7.29 9.75
C ALA A 22 -7.26 8.31 9.72
N ALA A 23 -6.99 8.93 8.55
CA ALA A 23 -6.03 10.01 8.47
C ALA A 23 -6.46 11.20 9.32
N GLN A 24 -7.74 11.58 9.31
CA GLN A 24 -8.27 12.74 10.04
C GLN A 24 -8.23 12.56 11.57
N SER A 25 -8.28 11.32 12.08
CA SER A 25 -8.18 11.05 13.52
C SER A 25 -6.75 11.08 14.08
N LEU A 26 -5.74 11.31 13.24
CA LEU A 26 -4.34 11.31 13.68
C LEU A 26 -3.99 12.54 14.53
N SER A 27 -3.19 12.34 15.57
CA SER A 27 -2.54 13.42 16.30
C SER A 27 -1.30 13.89 15.52
N VAL A 28 -1.49 14.93 14.72
CA VAL A 28 -0.48 15.42 13.76
C VAL A 28 0.37 16.53 14.38
N SER A 29 1.69 16.35 14.35
CA SER A 29 2.65 17.40 14.76
C SER A 29 3.01 18.34 13.61
N ARG A 30 3.07 17.82 12.38
CA ARG A 30 3.39 18.57 11.16
C ARG A 30 2.76 17.91 9.94
N SER A 31 2.43 18.70 8.92
CA SER A 31 2.03 18.21 7.60
C SER A 31 2.89 18.83 6.51
N VAL A 32 3.17 18.09 5.44
CA VAL A 32 3.86 18.57 4.24
C VAL A 32 3.10 18.09 3.00
N PRO A 33 2.62 18.98 2.13
CA PRO A 33 1.90 18.57 0.92
C PRO A 33 2.84 17.91 -0.08
N TYR A 34 2.32 16.99 -0.89
CA TYR A 34 3.09 16.28 -1.91
C TYR A 34 3.70 17.21 -2.96
N SER A 35 3.08 18.36 -3.22
CA SER A 35 3.61 19.39 -4.12
C SER A 35 4.95 19.98 -3.68
N GLU A 36 5.30 19.88 -2.40
CA GLU A 36 6.58 20.31 -1.85
C GLU A 36 7.63 19.18 -1.83
N LEU A 37 7.24 17.95 -2.19
CA LEU A 37 8.12 16.78 -2.12
C LEU A 37 8.59 16.36 -3.50
N ALA A 38 9.90 16.41 -3.72
CA ALA A 38 10.51 16.00 -4.98
C ALA A 38 10.13 14.55 -5.34
N GLY A 39 9.66 14.35 -6.57
CA GLY A 39 9.26 13.04 -7.10
C GLY A 39 7.86 12.59 -6.70
N PHE A 40 7.14 13.31 -5.83
CA PHE A 40 5.73 13.05 -5.56
C PHE A 40 4.84 13.63 -6.66
N MET A 41 3.82 12.86 -7.03
CA MET A 41 2.74 13.32 -7.89
C MET A 41 1.52 13.59 -7.03
N ILE A 42 0.70 14.56 -7.44
CA ILE A 42 -0.57 14.88 -6.77
C ILE A 42 -1.59 13.81 -7.19
N PRO A 43 -2.17 13.02 -6.25
CA PRO A 43 -3.21 12.06 -6.58
C PRO A 43 -4.46 12.76 -7.09
N THR A 44 -5.15 12.18 -8.08
CA THR A 44 -6.43 12.70 -8.57
C THR A 44 -7.62 11.85 -8.12
N THR A 45 -7.36 10.63 -7.64
CA THR A 45 -8.35 9.74 -7.04
C THR A 45 -9.01 10.34 -5.78
N PRO A 46 -10.35 10.31 -5.64
CA PRO A 46 -11.05 10.80 -4.45
C PRO A 46 -10.57 10.15 -3.14
N GLY A 47 -10.55 10.94 -2.05
CA GLY A 47 -10.07 10.49 -0.74
C GLY A 47 -8.55 10.52 -0.56
N HIS A 48 -7.78 10.89 -1.60
CA HIS A 48 -6.33 10.96 -1.55
C HIS A 48 -5.88 12.42 -1.38
N SER A 49 -5.66 12.85 -0.14
CA SER A 49 -5.35 14.24 0.20
C SER A 49 -3.99 14.76 -0.30
N GLY A 50 -3.07 13.87 -0.67
CA GLY A 50 -1.75 14.26 -1.18
C GLY A 50 -0.88 14.98 -0.14
N VAL A 51 -0.85 14.48 1.09
CA VAL A 51 -0.08 15.08 2.20
C VAL A 51 0.64 14.02 3.01
N VAL A 52 1.87 14.31 3.44
CA VAL A 52 2.57 13.54 4.47
C VAL A 52 2.26 14.14 5.82
N ARG A 53 1.67 13.36 6.73
CA ARG A 53 1.41 13.74 8.12
C ARG A 53 2.44 13.10 9.04
N PHE A 54 3.02 13.93 9.91
CA PHE A 54 4.02 13.56 10.88
C PHE A 54 3.29 13.34 12.20
N CYS A 55 3.40 12.15 12.77
CA CYS A 55 2.78 11.80 14.04
C CYS A 55 3.86 11.37 15.02
N ILE A 56 3.81 11.90 16.25
CA ILE A 56 4.76 11.56 17.30
C ILE A 56 3.98 10.95 18.45
N GLY A 57 4.18 9.66 18.69
CA GLY A 57 3.59 8.96 19.82
C GLY A 57 4.63 8.61 20.87
N SER A 58 4.16 8.07 22.00
CA SER A 58 5.02 7.54 23.07
C SER A 58 5.92 6.39 22.62
N ARG A 59 5.63 5.76 21.47
CA ARG A 59 6.39 4.64 20.89
C ARG A 59 7.27 5.02 19.70
N GLY A 60 7.45 6.33 19.46
CA GLY A 60 8.24 6.88 18.37
C GLY A 60 7.42 7.62 17.32
N GLY A 61 8.10 8.03 16.26
CA GLY A 61 7.52 8.76 15.15
C GLY A 61 6.93 7.87 14.05
N ALA A 62 5.92 8.35 13.34
CA ALA A 62 5.44 7.74 12.11
C ALA A 62 5.13 8.80 11.05
N PHE A 63 5.34 8.45 9.78
CA PHE A 63 4.83 9.21 8.64
C PHE A 63 3.61 8.53 8.06
N PHE A 64 2.55 9.30 7.89
CA PHE A 64 1.34 8.89 7.20
C PHE A 64 1.28 9.56 5.83
N LEU A 65 1.51 8.79 4.78
CA LEU A 65 1.37 9.21 3.39
C LEU A 65 -0.12 9.10 3.05
N CYS A 66 -0.83 10.23 3.06
CA CYS A 66 -2.28 10.28 2.96
C CYS A 66 -2.71 10.40 1.50
N GLY A 67 -2.82 9.24 0.85
CA GLY A 67 -3.11 9.09 -0.57
C GLY A 67 -1.89 8.63 -1.37
N ARG A 68 -2.16 7.97 -2.49
CA ARG A 68 -1.19 7.55 -3.52
C ARG A 68 -1.72 7.78 -4.93
N SER A 69 -0.83 7.87 -5.90
CA SER A 69 -1.20 7.74 -7.31
C SER A 69 -1.15 6.27 -7.74
N HIS A 70 -1.79 5.96 -8.87
CA HIS A 70 -1.97 4.61 -9.39
C HIS A 70 -1.48 4.51 -10.83
N LEU A 71 -1.16 3.28 -11.25
CA LEU A 71 -0.71 3.01 -12.63
C LEU A 71 -1.81 3.36 -13.64
N TYR A 72 -3.07 3.10 -13.32
CA TYR A 72 -4.21 3.43 -14.18
C TYR A 72 -4.42 4.95 -14.36
N GLU A 73 -3.83 5.80 -13.51
CA GLU A 73 -3.82 7.26 -13.67
C GLU A 73 -2.71 7.72 -14.65
N GLY A 74 -1.96 6.78 -15.25
CA GLY A 74 -0.80 7.08 -16.10
C GLY A 74 0.42 7.56 -15.32
N THR A 75 0.42 7.39 -13.99
CA THR A 75 1.55 7.79 -13.15
C THR A 75 2.70 6.80 -13.30
N PRO A 76 3.94 7.27 -13.56
CA PRO A 76 5.08 6.38 -13.69
C PRO A 76 5.33 5.57 -12.42
N PHE A 77 5.78 4.33 -12.58
CA PHE A 77 6.09 3.40 -11.49
C PHE A 77 6.95 4.04 -10.39
N PHE A 78 7.98 4.78 -10.82
CA PHE A 78 8.93 5.46 -9.95
C PHE A 78 8.22 6.41 -8.97
N ASN A 79 7.26 7.20 -9.47
CA ASN A 79 6.52 8.17 -8.67
C ASN A 79 5.52 7.50 -7.71
N ILE A 80 4.96 6.34 -8.07
CA ILE A 80 4.09 5.57 -7.18
C ILE A 80 4.90 4.97 -6.03
N ALA A 81 6.13 4.53 -6.30
CA ALA A 81 6.98 3.82 -5.35
C ALA A 81 7.65 4.71 -4.27
N ASN A 82 7.20 5.94 -4.08
CA ASN A 82 7.80 6.90 -3.16
C ASN A 82 7.82 6.44 -1.70
N ALA A 83 6.77 5.76 -1.22
CA ALA A 83 6.69 5.30 0.17
C ALA A 83 7.86 4.38 0.55
N ALA A 84 8.24 3.47 -0.35
CA ALA A 84 9.38 2.57 -0.17
C ALA A 84 10.71 3.33 -0.11
N ARG A 85 10.87 4.38 -0.93
CA ARG A 85 12.07 5.21 -0.92
C ARG A 85 12.18 6.05 0.34
N ILE A 86 11.08 6.64 0.79
CA ILE A 86 11.04 7.34 2.07
C ILE A 86 11.44 6.41 3.20
N ALA A 87 10.85 5.21 3.27
CA ALA A 87 11.19 4.22 4.28
C ALA A 87 12.69 3.90 4.29
N SER A 88 13.28 3.70 3.10
CA SER A 88 14.71 3.43 2.95
C SER A 88 15.60 4.61 3.39
N ILE A 89 15.35 5.84 2.91
CA ILE A 89 16.23 6.99 3.22
C ILE A 89 16.10 7.51 4.66
N THR A 90 15.02 7.10 5.35
CA THR A 90 14.77 7.46 6.75
C THR A 90 15.18 6.37 7.72
N ASP A 91 15.68 5.23 7.23
CA ASP A 91 15.95 4.02 8.01
C ASP A 91 14.73 3.58 8.84
N ALA A 92 13.52 3.70 8.28
CA ALA A 92 12.31 3.27 8.96
C ALA A 92 12.35 1.75 9.18
N GLU A 93 11.84 1.30 10.33
CA GLU A 93 11.79 -0.13 10.65
C GLU A 93 10.87 -0.86 9.66
N GLY A 94 9.73 -0.26 9.30
CA GLY A 94 8.77 -0.89 8.40
C GLY A 94 7.86 0.06 7.64
N LEU A 95 7.29 -0.48 6.56
CA LEU A 95 6.31 0.15 5.71
C LEU A 95 4.98 -0.62 5.75
N LEU A 96 3.92 0.01 6.23
CA LEU A 96 2.56 -0.53 6.19
C LEU A 96 1.78 0.08 5.02
N LEU A 97 1.27 -0.77 4.14
CA LEU A 97 0.43 -0.36 3.02
C LEU A 97 -1.04 -0.62 3.34
N CYS A 98 -1.87 0.41 3.26
CA CYS A 98 -3.32 0.31 3.45
C CYS A 98 -4.04 0.54 2.12
N SER A 99 -5.00 -0.32 1.77
CA SER A 99 -5.78 -0.21 0.53
C SER A 99 -7.25 -0.58 0.76
N ALA A 100 -8.18 0.09 0.07
CA ALA A 100 -9.49 -0.51 -0.19
C ALA A 100 -9.31 -1.73 -1.11
N CYS A 101 -10.12 -2.76 -0.93
CA CYS A 101 -10.07 -3.99 -1.71
C CYS A 101 -11.47 -4.52 -2.02
N GLY A 102 -11.59 -5.23 -3.15
CA GLY A 102 -12.76 -6.06 -3.46
C GLY A 102 -12.60 -7.45 -2.85
N GLY A 103 -13.56 -7.93 -2.08
CA GLY A 103 -13.56 -9.28 -1.51
C GLY A 103 -13.92 -10.33 -2.54
N VAL A 104 -13.08 -11.35 -2.74
CA VAL A 104 -13.24 -12.37 -3.82
C VAL A 104 -13.91 -13.67 -3.31
N GLY A 105 -13.74 -13.97 -2.02
CA GLY A 105 -14.23 -15.20 -1.38
C GLY A 105 -15.55 -15.02 -0.61
N PRO A 106 -16.23 -16.14 -0.25
CA PRO A 106 -17.47 -16.12 0.52
C PRO A 106 -17.30 -15.60 1.96
N TYR A 107 -16.05 -15.54 2.44
CA TYR A 107 -15.72 -15.12 3.80
C TYR A 107 -15.28 -13.66 3.90
N ALA A 108 -15.30 -12.90 2.80
CA ALA A 108 -15.03 -11.47 2.84
C ALA A 108 -16.35 -10.72 3.07
N GLY A 109 -16.47 -10.02 4.20
CA GLY A 109 -17.56 -9.10 4.50
C GLY A 109 -17.18 -7.66 4.18
N ILE A 110 -18.14 -6.85 3.71
CA ILE A 110 -17.92 -5.40 3.59
C ILE A 110 -17.64 -4.82 4.98
N GLY A 111 -16.57 -4.05 5.10
CA GLY A 111 -16.08 -3.49 6.35
C GLY A 111 -15.05 -4.36 7.07
N ASP A 112 -14.83 -5.60 6.62
CA ASP A 112 -13.78 -6.45 7.18
C ASP A 112 -12.40 -5.86 6.90
N ILE A 113 -11.51 -6.05 7.87
CA ILE A 113 -10.10 -5.70 7.76
C ILE A 113 -9.29 -6.97 7.58
N HIS A 114 -8.56 -7.05 6.47
CA HIS A 114 -7.70 -8.16 6.13
C HIS A 114 -6.24 -7.76 6.29
N LEU A 115 -5.47 -8.56 7.01
CA LEU A 115 -4.01 -8.54 7.00
C LEU A 115 -3.54 -9.58 5.99
N PHE A 116 -2.79 -9.16 4.98
CA PHE A 116 -2.35 -10.08 3.94
C PHE A 116 -1.01 -10.72 4.32
N ASN A 117 -0.90 -12.01 4.02
CA ASN A 117 0.30 -12.81 4.27
C ASN A 117 1.10 -13.09 3.00
N ASP A 118 0.44 -12.97 1.84
CA ASP A 118 1.11 -13.04 0.55
C ASP A 118 0.35 -12.24 -0.51
N VAL A 119 0.99 -12.06 -1.67
CA VAL A 119 0.41 -11.33 -2.81
C VAL A 119 0.58 -12.11 -4.11
N ILE A 120 -0.46 -12.12 -4.94
CA ILE A 120 -0.38 -12.54 -6.34
C ILE A 120 -0.35 -11.28 -7.20
N ARG A 121 0.60 -11.20 -8.14
CA ARG A 121 0.79 -10.04 -9.01
C ARG A 121 0.34 -10.37 -10.42
N PHE A 122 -0.57 -9.58 -10.95
CA PHE A 122 -0.96 -9.58 -12.36
C PHE A 122 -0.41 -8.31 -13.01
N PRO A 123 0.87 -8.32 -13.45
CA PRO A 123 1.52 -7.13 -13.98
C PRO A 123 0.81 -6.64 -15.25
N PRO A 124 0.80 -5.32 -15.53
CA PRO A 124 0.29 -4.81 -16.78
C PRO A 124 1.04 -5.41 -17.97
N HIS A 125 0.34 -5.62 -19.08
CA HIS A 125 0.92 -6.07 -20.36
C HIS A 125 2.05 -5.15 -20.88
N ARG A 126 2.14 -3.90 -20.39
CA ARG A 126 3.19 -2.93 -20.74
C ARG A 126 4.08 -2.63 -19.54
N TRP A 127 4.92 -3.59 -19.17
CA TRP A 127 6.22 -3.25 -18.56
C TRP A 127 7.19 -2.92 -19.69
N SER A 128 7.09 -1.73 -20.30
CA SER A 128 8.14 -1.32 -21.22
C SER A 128 9.39 -1.04 -20.37
N HIS A 129 10.51 -1.64 -20.75
CA HIS A 129 11.81 -1.34 -20.16
C HIS A 129 12.25 0.12 -20.43
N SER A 130 11.43 0.98 -21.04
CA SER A 130 11.79 2.33 -21.47
C SER A 130 11.35 3.45 -20.52
N GLU A 131 10.59 3.17 -19.45
CA GLU A 131 10.28 4.15 -18.39
C GLU A 131 11.40 4.24 -17.32
N ARG A 132 12.64 3.94 -17.72
CA ARG A 132 13.82 3.97 -16.86
C ARG A 132 14.30 5.42 -16.69
N PRO A 133 14.41 5.95 -15.46
CA PRO A 133 15.30 7.08 -15.22
C PRO A 133 16.73 6.65 -15.57
N ALA A 134 17.40 7.40 -16.46
CA ALA A 134 18.73 7.06 -16.98
C ALA A 134 19.83 6.92 -15.90
N ALA A 135 19.59 7.43 -14.68
CA ALA A 135 20.56 7.48 -13.59
C ALA A 135 20.53 6.26 -12.63
N GLU A 136 19.56 5.35 -12.74
CA GLU A 136 19.52 4.17 -11.88
C GLU A 136 20.19 2.98 -12.58
N THR A 137 21.38 2.58 -12.11
CA THR A 137 22.00 1.31 -12.49
C THR A 137 21.17 0.16 -11.90
N PHE A 138 20.25 -0.37 -12.71
CA PHE A 138 19.34 -1.49 -12.38
C PHE A 138 20.04 -2.86 -12.38
N HIS A 139 21.25 -2.97 -11.82
CA HIS A 139 21.98 -4.24 -11.76
C HIS A 139 22.02 -4.86 -10.35
N ASP A 140 21.49 -6.09 -10.30
CA ASP A 140 22.07 -7.25 -9.61
C ASP A 140 21.64 -7.69 -8.22
N ARG A 141 20.51 -7.23 -7.69
CA ARG A 141 19.79 -8.01 -6.66
C ARG A 141 18.30 -7.87 -6.85
N MET A 142 17.69 -8.70 -7.69
CA MET A 142 16.29 -9.05 -7.47
C MET A 142 16.26 -9.81 -6.14
N PRO A 143 15.77 -9.20 -5.05
CA PRO A 143 15.70 -9.91 -3.78
C PRO A 143 14.79 -11.12 -3.98
N SER A 144 15.17 -12.25 -3.38
CA SER A 144 14.39 -13.49 -3.47
C SER A 144 12.90 -13.19 -3.18
N PRO A 145 11.98 -13.47 -4.13
CA PRO A 145 10.56 -13.09 -4.05
C PRO A 145 9.77 -13.85 -2.97
N ARG A 146 10.46 -14.63 -2.12
CA ARG A 146 9.85 -15.65 -1.26
C ARG A 146 8.87 -15.11 -0.23
N LYS A 147 9.01 -13.85 0.20
CA LYS A 147 8.10 -13.22 1.19
C LYS A 147 8.02 -11.70 0.97
N PRO A 148 7.11 -11.22 0.10
CA PRO A 148 6.93 -9.79 -0.16
C PRO A 148 6.30 -9.04 1.02
N LEU A 149 5.85 -9.76 2.05
CA LEU A 149 5.31 -9.26 3.30
C LEU A 149 6.09 -9.92 4.45
N ASN A 150 6.53 -9.12 5.41
CA ASN A 150 7.41 -9.57 6.49
C ASN A 150 6.59 -10.03 7.71
N PRO A 151 6.71 -11.31 8.15
CA PRO A 151 5.94 -11.85 9.27
C PRO A 151 6.12 -11.08 10.59
N HIS A 152 7.30 -10.53 10.86
CA HIS A 152 7.55 -9.75 12.07
C HIS A 152 6.67 -8.49 12.13
N PHE A 153 6.50 -7.83 10.99
CA PHE A 153 5.69 -6.62 10.86
C PHE A 153 4.21 -6.95 10.84
N SER A 154 3.81 -8.05 10.19
CA SER A 154 2.45 -8.59 10.29
C SER A 154 2.05 -8.85 11.74
N ASN A 155 2.92 -9.46 12.55
CA ASN A 155 2.66 -9.69 13.97
C ASN A 155 2.48 -8.37 14.76
N ALA A 156 3.27 -7.34 14.46
CA ALA A 156 3.11 -6.03 15.10
C ALA A 156 1.74 -5.41 14.78
N VAL A 157 1.23 -5.59 13.56
CA VAL A 157 -0.13 -5.18 13.16
C VAL A 157 -1.19 -6.02 13.88
N THR A 158 -1.01 -7.34 13.97
CA THR A 158 -1.92 -8.22 14.72
C THR A 158 -2.00 -7.82 16.20
N ASP A 159 -0.88 -7.53 16.84
CA ASP A 159 -0.84 -7.06 18.23
C ASP A 159 -1.52 -5.70 18.41
N ALA A 160 -1.38 -4.81 17.42
CA ALA A 160 -2.07 -3.52 17.43
C ALA A 160 -3.59 -3.70 17.30
N ALA A 161 -4.05 -4.55 16.38
CA ALA A 161 -5.47 -4.84 16.21
C ALA A 161 -6.07 -5.51 17.45
N ARG A 162 -5.36 -6.47 18.08
CA ARG A 162 -5.81 -7.09 19.34
C ARG A 162 -6.01 -6.06 20.45
N ARG A 163 -5.09 -5.11 20.60
CA ARG A 163 -5.21 -4.02 21.60
C ARG A 163 -6.33 -3.04 21.28
N ALA A 164 -6.65 -2.87 20.00
CA ALA A 164 -7.75 -2.04 19.53
C ALA A 164 -9.09 -2.79 19.48
N GLU A 165 -9.11 -4.07 19.88
CA GLU A 165 -10.28 -4.96 19.79
C GLU A 165 -10.86 -5.05 18.36
N VAL A 166 -9.97 -4.98 17.37
CA VAL A 166 -10.30 -5.09 15.94
C VAL A 166 -10.01 -6.52 15.48
N ALA A 167 -11.02 -7.17 14.91
CA ALA A 167 -10.86 -8.46 14.26
C ALA A 167 -10.08 -8.29 12.94
N LEU A 168 -9.11 -9.17 12.71
CA LEU A 168 -8.36 -9.26 11.46
C LEU A 168 -8.59 -10.60 10.79
N ASN A 169 -8.96 -10.56 9.52
CA ASN A 169 -8.91 -11.72 8.64
C ASN A 169 -7.50 -11.85 8.03
N ASN A 170 -7.09 -13.06 7.71
CA ASN A 170 -5.84 -13.33 6.99
C ASN A 170 -6.14 -13.73 5.55
N GLY A 171 -5.21 -13.50 4.63
CA GLY A 171 -5.42 -13.92 3.26
C GLY A 171 -4.30 -13.60 2.28
N VAL A 172 -4.58 -13.90 1.01
CA VAL A 172 -3.75 -13.54 -0.14
C VAL A 172 -4.48 -12.46 -0.93
N ILE A 173 -3.74 -11.41 -1.33
CA ILE A 173 -4.28 -10.33 -2.16
C ILE A 173 -3.78 -10.42 -3.60
N ALA A 174 -4.69 -10.29 -4.56
CA ALA A 174 -4.33 -10.08 -5.96
C ALA A 174 -4.13 -8.59 -6.23
N LEU A 175 -3.01 -8.26 -6.88
CA LEU A 175 -2.70 -6.90 -7.32
C LEU A 175 -2.82 -6.83 -8.84
N VAL A 176 -3.79 -6.05 -9.31
CA VAL A 176 -4.09 -5.82 -10.73
C VAL A 176 -3.86 -4.36 -11.09
N THR A 177 -3.96 -4.01 -12.37
CA THR A 177 -3.70 -2.63 -12.83
C THR A 177 -4.95 -1.73 -12.76
N GLY A 178 -6.16 -2.27 -12.94
CA GLY A 178 -7.36 -1.43 -13.10
C GLY A 178 -7.38 -0.64 -14.43
N PRO A 179 -8.22 0.41 -14.58
CA PRO A 179 -9.18 0.92 -13.60
C PRO A 179 -10.54 0.21 -13.63
N CYS A 180 -10.78 -0.65 -14.63
CA CYS A 180 -12.00 -1.45 -14.69
C CYS A 180 -12.00 -2.48 -13.58
N TYR A 181 -13.15 -2.64 -12.91
CA TYR A 181 -13.37 -3.77 -12.03
C TYR A 181 -13.33 -5.09 -12.80
N GLU A 182 -13.09 -6.16 -12.07
CA GLU A 182 -12.94 -7.51 -12.60
C GLU A 182 -14.29 -8.05 -13.13
N THR A 183 -14.22 -8.77 -14.24
CA THR A 183 -15.32 -9.56 -14.78
C THR A 183 -15.64 -10.76 -13.87
N ALA A 184 -16.83 -11.34 -14.02
CA ALA A 184 -17.22 -12.53 -13.27
C ALA A 184 -16.24 -13.72 -13.46
N ALA A 185 -15.69 -13.89 -14.67
CA ALA A 185 -14.73 -14.94 -14.98
C ALA A 185 -13.37 -14.69 -14.31
N GLU A 186 -12.88 -13.44 -14.29
CA GLU A 186 -11.65 -13.08 -13.58
C GLU A 186 -11.80 -13.32 -12.07
N ILE A 187 -12.94 -12.98 -11.49
CA ILE A 187 -13.20 -13.20 -10.07
C ILE A 187 -13.26 -14.69 -9.74
N GLU A 188 -13.89 -15.50 -10.58
CA GLU A 188 -13.90 -16.96 -10.42
C GLU A 188 -12.48 -17.54 -10.54
N ALA A 189 -11.66 -17.02 -11.44
CA ALA A 189 -10.26 -17.41 -11.53
C ALA A 189 -9.49 -17.03 -10.25
N LEU A 190 -9.66 -15.82 -9.73
CA LEU A 190 -9.06 -15.38 -8.47
C LEU A 190 -9.50 -16.26 -7.29
N ARG A 191 -10.78 -16.62 -7.23
CA ARG A 191 -11.32 -17.54 -6.21
C ARG A 191 -10.64 -18.91 -6.25
N ARG A 192 -10.40 -19.45 -7.45
CA ARG A 192 -9.69 -20.72 -7.63
C ARG A 192 -8.23 -20.67 -7.23
N LEU A 193 -7.64 -19.47 -7.23
CA LEU A 193 -6.29 -19.23 -6.73
C LEU A 193 -6.25 -18.97 -5.21
N ASP A 194 -7.38 -19.15 -4.51
CA ASP A 194 -7.53 -18.89 -3.07
C ASP A 194 -7.19 -17.45 -2.67
N VAL A 195 -7.46 -16.51 -3.60
CA VAL A 195 -7.33 -15.08 -3.34
C VAL A 195 -8.49 -14.61 -2.48
N SER A 196 -8.17 -13.92 -1.39
CA SER A 196 -9.16 -13.37 -0.46
C SER A 196 -9.68 -12.00 -0.92
N ALA A 197 -8.81 -11.19 -1.53
CA ALA A 197 -9.16 -9.85 -1.98
C ALA A 197 -8.37 -9.42 -3.22
N VAL A 198 -8.89 -8.44 -3.96
CA VAL A 198 -8.22 -7.82 -5.12
C VAL A 198 -8.08 -6.30 -4.92
N SER A 199 -6.95 -5.74 -5.35
CA SER A 199 -6.67 -4.29 -5.31
C SER A 199 -5.92 -3.85 -6.57
N MET A 200 -6.10 -2.58 -6.92
CA MET A 200 -5.48 -1.93 -8.08
C MET A 200 -4.21 -1.14 -7.73
N SER A 201 -3.61 -1.38 -6.55
CA SER A 201 -2.52 -0.56 -6.03
C SER A 201 -1.40 -1.38 -5.38
N CYS A 202 -0.46 -0.71 -4.72
CA CYS A 202 0.61 -1.29 -3.89
C CYS A 202 1.71 -2.12 -4.60
N ASP A 203 1.47 -2.73 -5.76
CA ASP A 203 2.51 -3.53 -6.45
C ASP A 203 3.81 -2.74 -6.73
N PRO A 204 3.76 -1.49 -7.23
CA PRO A 204 4.97 -0.70 -7.43
C PRO A 204 5.75 -0.45 -6.13
N VAL A 205 5.02 -0.16 -5.05
CA VAL A 205 5.61 0.12 -3.75
C VAL A 205 6.26 -1.15 -3.18
N LEU A 206 5.59 -2.30 -3.26
CA LEU A 206 6.11 -3.58 -2.78
C LEU A 206 7.37 -4.01 -3.54
N LYS A 207 7.38 -3.86 -4.86
CA LYS A 207 8.55 -4.16 -5.70
C LYS A 207 9.75 -3.27 -5.34
N GLN A 208 9.51 -1.97 -5.15
CA GLN A 208 10.57 -1.05 -4.76
C GLN A 208 11.04 -1.30 -3.32
N ALA A 209 10.14 -1.60 -2.39
CA ALA A 209 10.48 -1.94 -1.02
C ALA A 209 11.38 -3.18 -0.96
N ALA A 210 11.02 -4.22 -1.72
CA ALA A 210 11.86 -5.41 -1.84
C ALA A 210 13.27 -5.04 -2.34
N ARG A 211 13.38 -4.28 -3.44
CA ARG A 211 14.67 -3.83 -3.99
C ARG A 211 15.52 -3.08 -2.96
N LEU A 212 14.90 -2.25 -2.14
CA LEU A 212 15.57 -1.44 -1.12
C LEU A 212 15.79 -2.18 0.20
N GLY A 213 15.35 -3.44 0.33
CA GLY A 213 15.43 -4.19 1.58
C GLY A 213 14.51 -3.67 2.68
N VAL A 214 13.47 -2.91 2.32
CA VAL A 214 12.48 -2.37 3.26
C VAL A 214 11.48 -3.47 3.62
N ALA A 215 11.28 -3.69 4.92
CA ALA A 215 10.28 -4.62 5.41
C ALA A 215 8.86 -4.04 5.29
N THR A 216 7.92 -4.86 4.83
CA THR A 216 6.56 -4.42 4.48
C THR A 216 5.50 -5.27 5.17
N ALA A 217 4.36 -4.66 5.46
CA ALA A 217 3.10 -5.33 5.77
C ALA A 217 1.98 -4.68 4.96
N MET A 218 0.88 -5.40 4.73
CA MET A 218 -0.24 -4.89 3.93
C MET A 218 -1.58 -5.21 4.57
N LEU A 219 -2.42 -4.18 4.68
CA LEU A 219 -3.75 -4.23 5.25
C LEU A 219 -4.78 -3.76 4.21
N GLY A 220 -5.87 -4.50 4.09
CA GLY A 220 -6.97 -4.22 3.18
C GLY A 220 -8.27 -3.99 3.93
N GLY A 221 -9.01 -2.93 3.61
CA GLY A 221 -10.41 -2.78 3.99
C GLY A 221 -11.30 -3.29 2.86
N ILE A 222 -12.18 -4.25 3.12
CA ILE A 222 -13.10 -4.77 2.11
C ILE A 222 -14.19 -3.73 1.87
N ALA A 223 -14.11 -3.03 0.73
CA ALA A 223 -15.02 -1.95 0.37
C ALA A 223 -16.25 -2.46 -0.39
N ASN A 224 -16.11 -3.57 -1.12
CA ASN A 224 -17.15 -4.21 -1.89
C ASN A 224 -16.89 -5.72 -2.00
N ILE A 225 -17.94 -6.48 -2.36
CA ILE A 225 -17.77 -7.88 -2.78
C ILE A 225 -17.55 -7.88 -4.29
N ALA A 226 -16.42 -8.43 -4.73
CA ALA A 226 -16.07 -8.48 -6.14
C ALA A 226 -17.10 -9.31 -6.91
N GLY A 227 -17.60 -8.76 -8.03
CA GLY A 227 -18.54 -9.45 -8.91
C GLY A 227 -19.99 -9.42 -8.46
N GLN A 228 -20.28 -8.83 -7.31
CA GLN A 228 -21.64 -8.43 -6.98
C GLN A 228 -21.89 -7.04 -7.55
N PRO A 229 -23.04 -6.80 -8.21
CA PRO A 229 -23.44 -5.44 -8.55
C PRO A 229 -23.49 -4.63 -7.25
N GLY A 230 -22.79 -3.50 -7.20
CA GLY A 230 -22.92 -2.58 -6.08
C GLY A 230 -24.40 -2.23 -5.87
N LYS A 231 -24.84 -2.15 -4.62
CA LYS A 231 -26.14 -1.50 -4.33
C LYS A 231 -26.03 -0.09 -4.88
N ARG A 232 -26.78 0.19 -5.96
CA ARG A 232 -26.99 1.55 -6.44
C ARG A 232 -27.74 2.34 -5.40
#